data_AF-A0A6A3NT99-F1
#
_entry.id   AF-A0A6A3NT99-F1
#
_cell.length_a   1.000
_cell.length_b   1.000
_cell.length_c   1.000
_cell.angle_alpha   90.00
_cell.angle_beta   90.00
_cell.angle_gamma   90.00
#
_symmetry.space_group_name_H-M   'P 1'
#
loop_
_entity.id
_entity.type
_entity.pdbx_description
1 polymer ?
#
loop_
_entity_poly.entity_id
_entity_poly.type
_entity_poly.pdbx_seq_one_letter_code
_entity_poly.pdbx_strand_id
1 'polypeptide(L)'
;MYPGSVNEEQSLDGRYAVEVFVKIFDERCKDLVFNRLKAGATKTNDPLVMKTFVQVEDPQSFRKCMKWKHEEITEAWDSYLSMEAAVD
;
A
#
# COMPACT_ATOMS: atom_id res chain seq x y z
N MET A 1 -2.12 0.04 -2.97
CA MET A 1 -1.40 -0.39 -1.74
C MET A 1 -0.89 -1.80 -1.97
N TYR A 2 0.23 -2.18 -1.36
CA TYR A 2 0.76 -3.55 -1.47
C TYR A 2 1.38 -4.02 -0.14
N PRO A 3 1.37 -5.32 0.15
CA PRO A 3 1.84 -5.84 1.42
C PRO A 3 3.36 -6.03 1.44
N GLY A 4 3.95 -5.87 2.62
CA GLY A 4 5.37 -6.08 2.91
C GLY A 4 5.63 -7.33 3.73
N SER A 5 6.59 -7.21 4.65
CA SER A 5 6.96 -8.26 5.60
C SER A 5 5.93 -8.43 6.71
N VAL A 6 5.91 -9.62 7.32
CA VAL A 6 5.16 -9.89 8.56
C VAL A 6 6.15 -9.76 9.70
N ASN A 7 5.79 -8.98 10.71
CA ASN A 7 6.55 -8.89 11.94
C ASN A 7 5.89 -9.76 13.01
N GLU A 8 6.47 -10.94 13.23
CA GLU A 8 5.99 -11.93 14.20
C GLU A 8 6.26 -11.50 15.65
N GLU A 9 7.28 -10.66 15.89
CA GLU A 9 7.63 -10.16 17.22
C GLU A 9 6.63 -9.10 17.73
N GLN A 10 5.86 -8.48 16.84
CA GLN A 10 4.83 -7.49 17.17
C GLN A 10 3.42 -8.09 17.20
N SER A 11 3.34 -9.38 17.54
CA SER A 11 2.07 -10.06 17.72
C SER A 11 1.32 -9.48 18.93
N LEU A 12 0.13 -8.95 18.69
CA LEU A 12 -0.74 -8.36 19.71
C LEU A 12 -2.09 -9.08 19.64
N ASP A 13 -2.42 -9.80 20.71
CA ASP A 13 -3.73 -10.48 20.85
C ASP A 13 -4.03 -11.44 19.68
N GLY A 14 -3.03 -12.23 19.28
CA GLY A 14 -3.15 -13.17 18.16
C GLY A 14 -3.16 -12.53 16.77
N ARG A 15 -2.94 -11.21 16.68
CA ARG A 15 -2.79 -10.48 15.42
C ARG A 15 -1.33 -10.19 15.15
N TYR A 16 -0.94 -10.29 13.88
CA TYR A 16 0.41 -10.06 13.40
C TYR A 16 0.48 -8.73 12.67
N ALA A 17 1.55 -7.98 12.91
CA ALA A 17 1.80 -6.75 12.19
C ALA A 17 2.26 -7.08 10.77
N VAL A 18 1.52 -6.64 9.77
CA VAL A 18 1.92 -6.73 8.36
C VAL A 18 2.23 -5.34 7.87
N GLU A 19 3.44 -5.14 7.36
CA GLU A 19 3.81 -3.90 6.70
C GLU A 19 2.94 -3.68 5.46
N VAL A 20 2.52 -2.44 5.24
CA VAL A 20 1.74 -2.04 4.06
C VAL A 20 2.38 -0.81 3.46
N PHE A 21 2.59 -0.86 2.15
CA PHE A 21 3.07 0.26 1.36
C PHE A 21 1.90 0.92 0.65
N VAL A 22 1.73 2.21 0.89
CA VAL A 22 0.69 3.05 0.32
C VAL A 22 1.34 3.89 -0.78
N LYS A 23 1.12 3.47 -2.02
CA LYS A 23 1.54 4.19 -3.23
C LYS A 23 0.43 5.12 -3.70
N ILE A 24 0.80 6.36 -4.00
CA ILE A 24 -0.08 7.39 -4.57
C ILE A 24 0.17 7.47 -6.08
N PHE A 25 -0.91 7.61 -6.84
CA PHE A 25 -0.83 7.78 -8.29
C PHE A 25 -0.40 9.20 -8.68
N ASP A 26 -1.05 10.21 -8.09
CA ASP A 26 -0.84 11.62 -8.39
C ASP A 26 -0.33 12.37 -7.16
N GLU A 27 0.78 13.09 -7.31
CA GLU A 27 1.39 13.88 -6.24
C GLU A 27 0.43 14.90 -5.61
N ARG A 28 -0.53 15.43 -6.38
CA ARG A 28 -1.56 16.36 -5.88
C ARG A 28 -2.43 15.74 -4.79
N CYS A 29 -2.56 14.42 -4.78
CA CYS A 29 -3.35 13.66 -3.80
C CYS A 29 -2.51 13.22 -2.58
N LYS A 30 -1.19 13.43 -2.61
CA LYS A 30 -0.26 12.91 -1.60
C LYS A 30 -0.65 13.31 -0.18
N ASP A 31 -0.80 14.60 0.08
CA ASP A 31 -1.09 15.10 1.43
C ASP A 31 -2.50 14.72 1.90
N LEU A 32 -3.44 14.58 0.96
CA LEU A 32 -4.79 14.10 1.27
C LEU A 32 -4.75 12.65 1.79
N VAL A 33 -3.92 11.79 1.21
CA VAL A 33 -3.87 10.38 1.62
C VAL A 33 -2.93 10.18 2.81
N PHE A 34 -1.71 10.74 2.75
CA PHE A 34 -0.67 10.48 3.74
C PHE A 34 -1.00 11.03 5.13
N ASN A 35 -1.67 12.18 5.22
CA ASN A 35 -2.08 12.74 6.51
C ASN A 35 -3.19 11.93 7.21
N ARG A 36 -3.82 10.97 6.50
CA ARG A 36 -4.84 10.07 7.06
C ARG A 36 -4.27 8.72 7.50
N LEU A 37 -2.99 8.46 7.26
CA LEU A 37 -2.36 7.22 7.70
C LEU A 37 -2.22 7.21 9.22
N LYS A 38 -2.34 6.00 9.80
CA LYS A 38 -2.20 5.79 11.24
C LYS A 38 -0.82 6.28 11.72
N ALA A 39 -0.78 6.78 12.95
CA ALA A 39 0.47 7.12 13.64
C ALA A 39 1.46 5.95 13.57
N GLY A 40 2.72 6.25 13.26
CA GLY A 40 3.76 5.25 12.98
C GLY A 40 4.04 5.00 11.49
N ALA A 41 3.29 5.63 10.59
CA ALA A 41 3.65 5.61 9.16
C ALA A 41 4.98 6.35 8.91
N THR A 42 5.83 5.78 8.06
CA THR A 42 7.16 6.28 7.73
C THR A 42 7.31 6.54 6.24
N LYS A 43 8.06 7.56 5.86
CA LYS A 43 8.42 7.83 4.46
C LYS A 43 9.35 6.73 3.93
N THR A 44 9.24 6.44 2.64
CA THR A 44 10.21 5.62 1.92
C THR A 44 11.13 6.51 1.09
N ASN A 45 12.04 5.90 0.32
CA ASN A 45 12.88 6.63 -0.64
C ASN A 45 12.07 7.15 -1.84
N ASP A 46 10.90 6.57 -2.12
CA ASP A 46 9.97 7.06 -3.13
C ASP A 46 9.01 8.09 -2.49
N PRO A 47 8.97 9.35 -2.98
CA PRO A 47 8.14 10.41 -2.39
C PRO A 47 6.64 10.17 -2.52
N LEU A 48 6.21 9.24 -3.38
CA LEU A 48 4.82 8.82 -3.58
C LEU A 48 4.49 7.52 -2.86
N VAL A 49 5.41 6.98 -2.05
CA VAL A 49 5.19 5.77 -1.25
C VAL A 49 5.49 6.02 0.22
N MET A 50 4.50 5.73 1.07
CA MET A 50 4.68 5.63 2.51
C MET A 50 4.50 4.20 2.99
N LYS A 51 5.25 3.84 4.03
CA LYS A 51 5.15 2.56 4.72
C LYS A 51 4.35 2.75 6.01
N THR A 52 3.44 1.83 6.29
CA THR A 52 2.71 1.72 7.56
C THR A 52 2.56 0.24 7.92
N PHE A 53 1.76 -0.09 8.93
CA PHE A 53 1.43 -1.47 9.26
C PHE A 53 -0.04 -1.60 9.67
N VAL A 54 -0.56 -2.81 9.51
CA VAL A 54 -1.88 -3.21 10.02
C VAL A 54 -1.73 -4.49 10.85
N GLN A 55 -2.61 -4.68 11.82
CA GLN A 55 -2.65 -5.88 12.66
C GLN A 55 -3.74 -6.80 12.14
N VAL A 56 -3.38 -8.03 11.75
CA VAL A 56 -4.30 -9.00 11.12
C VAL A 56 -4.13 -10.39 11.73
N GLU A 57 -5.22 -11.14 11.82
CA GLU A 57 -5.23 -12.49 12.41
C GLU A 57 -4.59 -13.53 11.47
N ASP A 58 -4.84 -13.40 10.16
CA ASP A 58 -4.23 -14.24 9.13
C ASP A 58 -3.37 -13.38 8.18
N PRO A 59 -2.07 -13.23 8.47
CA PRO A 59 -1.17 -12.43 7.64
C PRO A 59 -0.96 -13.04 6.26
N GLN A 60 -1.06 -14.37 6.10
CA GLN A 60 -0.82 -15.01 4.80
C GLN A 60 -1.96 -14.72 3.83
N SER A 61 -3.21 -14.92 4.27
CA SER A 61 -4.38 -14.60 3.46
C SER A 61 -4.45 -13.10 3.16
N PHE A 62 -4.19 -12.24 4.16
CA PHE A 62 -4.16 -10.79 3.95
C PHE A 62 -3.15 -10.38 2.87
N ARG A 63 -1.91 -10.90 2.93
CA ARG A 63 -0.87 -10.61 1.93
C ARG A 63 -1.27 -11.09 0.55
N LYS A 64 -1.87 -12.28 0.44
CA LYS A 64 -2.36 -12.80 -0.84
C LYS A 64 -3.43 -11.89 -1.45
N CYS A 65 -4.42 -11.47 -0.66
CA CYS A 65 -5.48 -10.56 -1.13
C CYS A 65 -4.94 -9.19 -1.52
N MET A 66 -4.04 -8.61 -0.71
CA MET A 66 -3.44 -7.31 -1.02
C MET A 66 -2.54 -7.35 -2.25
N LYS A 67 -1.82 -8.45 -2.48
CA LYS A 67 -1.03 -8.63 -3.70
C LYS A 67 -1.93 -8.69 -4.93
N TRP A 68 -2.96 -9.53 -4.90
CA TRP A 68 -3.96 -9.61 -5.99
C TRP A 68 -4.57 -8.24 -6.28
N LYS A 69 -5.00 -7.52 -5.23
CA LYS A 69 -5.60 -6.20 -5.41
C LYS A 69 -4.61 -5.16 -5.95
N HIS A 70 -3.34 -5.26 -5.57
CA HIS A 70 -2.30 -4.39 -6.10
C HIS A 70 -2.07 -4.61 -7.59
N GLU A 71 -2.04 -5.86 -8.03
CA GLU A 71 -1.90 -6.22 -9.45
C GLU A 71 -3.05 -5.63 -10.26
N GLU A 72 -4.31 -5.84 -9.83
CA GLU A 72 -5.48 -5.23 -10.48
C GLU A 72 -5.41 -3.69 -10.59
N ILE A 73 -4.97 -3.01 -9.53
CA ILE A 73 -4.84 -1.55 -9.52
C ILE A 73 -3.72 -1.09 -10.46
N THR A 74 -2.62 -1.83 -10.52
CA THR A 74 -1.48 -1.50 -11.37
C THR A 74 -1.88 -1.60 -12.84
N GLU A 75 -2.58 -2.68 -13.23
CA GLU A 75 -3.13 -2.83 -14.57
C GLU A 75 -4.08 -1.69 -14.94
N ALA A 76 -4.94 -1.27 -14.02
CA ALA A 76 -5.85 -0.13 -14.24
C ALA A 76 -5.09 1.19 -14.42
N TRP A 77 -4.03 1.43 -13.64
CA TRP A 77 -3.18 2.61 -13.78
C TRP A 77 -2.45 2.62 -15.11
N ASP A 78 -1.84 1.50 -15.51
CA ASP A 78 -1.12 1.36 -16.76
C ASP A 78 -2.06 1.57 -17.96
N SER A 79 -3.26 0.99 -17.90
CA SER A 79 -4.31 1.19 -18.91
C SER A 79 -4.69 2.67 -19.05
N TYR A 80 -4.97 3.36 -17.93
CA TYR A 80 -5.29 4.79 -17.94
C TYR A 80 -4.17 5.64 -18.54
N LEU A 81 -2.93 5.40 -18.11
CA LEU A 81 -1.74 6.11 -18.63
C LEU A 81 -1.53 5.84 -20.13
N SER A 82 -1.80 4.63 -20.60
CA SER A 82 -1.70 4.28 -22.02
C SER A 82 -2.76 4.99 -22.88
N MET A 83 -3.94 5.24 -22.33
CA MET A 83 -5.00 5.99 -23.02
C MET A 83 -4.67 7.48 -23.11
N GLU A 84 -4.21 8.10 -22.01
CA GLU A 84 -3.77 9.51 -22.01
C GLU A 84 -2.62 9.74 -23.01
N ALA A 85 -1.67 8.81 -23.10
CA ALA A 85 -0.56 8.89 -24.06
C ALA A 85 -0.98 8.77 -25.53
N ALA A 86 -2.18 8.26 -25.83
CA ALA A 86 -2.70 8.13 -27.20
C ALA A 86 -3.53 9.35 -27.65
N VAL A 87 -3.72 10.34 -26.77
CA VAL A 87 -4.49 11.57 -27.03
C VAL A 87 -3.55 12.77 -27.32
N ASP A 88 -2.25 12.61 -27.07
CA ASP A 88 -1.15 13.50 -27.54
C ASP A 88 -0.64 13.08 -28.93
#